data_AF-I0KBJ0-F1
#
_entry.id   AF-I0KBJ0-F1
#
_cell.length_a   1.000
_cell.length_b   1.000
_cell.length_c   1.000
_cell.angle_alpha   90.00
_cell.angle_beta   90.00
_cell.angle_gamma   90.00
#
_symmetry.space_group_name_H-M   'P 1'
#
loop_
_entity.id
_entity.type
_entity.pdbx_description
1 polymer ?
#
loop_
_entity_poly.entity_id
_entity_poly.type
_entity_poly.pdbx_seq_one_letter_code
_entity_poly.pdbx_strand_id
1 'polypeptide(L)'
;MKQPSHIALLVFLLLGGPLHQLLAQERVLLTADSVVLYQRHIGQTPGVYRYFRHFVGDVNNDKRPDIVVIAQNTQQRPDDPKGGFSRRVLLLLHQPNGQLRTAVYNDQLVACSTCGGGNSRQDPFTRVTINGNFLSFISTVGFGEKTMQIVTFQFDPKRPDWWLHDVVLQPMAFDASGKLTKSKPARTVDLKPFGEVRFETYTSKILPKK
;
A
#
# COMPACT_ATOMS: atom_id res chain seq x y z
N MET A 1 27.45 -18.52 34.42
CA MET A 1 26.00 -18.42 34.13
C MET A 1 25.76 -17.10 33.41
N LYS A 2 25.47 -17.14 32.10
CA LYS A 2 25.08 -16.00 31.28
C LYS A 2 23.66 -16.26 30.80
N GLN A 3 22.70 -15.45 31.23
CA GLN A 3 21.35 -15.42 30.68
C GLN A 3 21.20 -14.26 29.69
N PRO A 4 20.30 -14.40 28.70
CA PRO A 4 20.46 -13.76 27.40
C PRO A 4 19.69 -12.45 27.25
N SER A 5 20.19 -11.64 26.33
CA SER A 5 19.60 -10.39 25.84
C SER A 5 18.32 -10.66 25.05
N HIS A 6 17.18 -10.18 25.55
CA HIS A 6 15.94 -10.13 24.78
C HIS A 6 15.90 -8.86 23.95
N ILE A 7 15.86 -9.06 22.63
CA ILE A 7 15.53 -8.08 21.60
C ILE A 7 14.10 -7.59 21.87
N ALA A 8 13.94 -6.31 22.21
CA ALA A 8 12.64 -5.68 22.34
C ALA A 8 12.04 -5.46 20.94
N LEU A 9 11.15 -6.38 20.56
CA LEU A 9 10.20 -6.21 19.46
C LEU A 9 9.20 -5.13 19.88
N LEU A 10 9.28 -3.94 19.29
CA LEU A 10 8.35 -2.85 19.54
C LEU A 10 7.00 -3.14 18.85
N VAL A 11 6.18 -3.93 19.53
CA VAL A 11 4.75 -4.09 19.23
C VAL A 11 4.04 -2.83 19.72
N PHE A 12 3.83 -1.87 18.83
CA PHE A 12 2.98 -0.70 19.10
C PHE A 12 1.50 -1.07 18.93
N LEU A 13 1.00 -1.96 19.77
CA LEU A 13 -0.42 -2.21 19.94
C LEU A 13 -0.66 -2.56 21.41
N LEU A 14 -1.13 -1.57 22.19
CA LEU A 14 -1.99 -1.67 23.38
C LEU A 14 -1.73 -0.51 24.36
N LEU A 15 -2.12 0.71 23.99
CA LEU A 15 -2.62 1.71 24.95
C LEU A 15 -3.59 2.61 24.18
N GLY A 16 -4.80 2.79 24.71
CA GLY A 16 -5.92 3.51 24.09
C GLY A 16 -5.71 5.02 23.97
N GLY A 17 -4.77 5.44 23.11
CA GLY A 17 -4.72 6.79 22.59
C GLY A 17 -5.73 6.96 21.44
N PRO A 18 -6.26 8.17 21.21
CA PRO A 18 -7.10 8.41 20.04
C PRO A 18 -6.30 8.05 18.79
N LEU A 19 -6.96 7.40 17.84
CA LEU A 19 -6.45 6.97 16.53
C LEU A 19 -6.04 8.15 15.61
N HIS A 20 -5.59 9.27 16.18
CA HIS A 20 -5.38 10.57 15.54
C HIS A 20 -3.91 10.98 15.38
N GLN A 21 -2.95 10.11 15.70
CA GLN A 21 -1.53 10.40 15.45
C GLN A 21 -0.86 9.30 14.61
N LEU A 22 -1.48 8.98 13.47
CA LEU A 22 -0.72 8.51 12.31
C LEU A 22 -0.35 9.75 11.50
N LEU A 23 0.84 10.28 11.80
CA LEU A 23 1.45 11.48 11.25
C LEU A 23 0.96 11.78 9.84
N ALA A 24 0.40 12.98 9.66
CA ALA A 24 0.10 13.54 8.37
C ALA A 24 1.40 13.60 7.57
N GLN A 25 1.58 12.69 6.63
CA GLN A 25 2.60 12.84 5.61
C GLN A 25 2.22 14.11 4.84
N GLU A 26 3.10 15.12 4.88
CA GLU A 26 2.90 16.37 4.15
C GLU A 26 2.53 16.06 2.71
N ARG A 27 1.41 16.62 2.25
CA ARG A 27 1.09 16.60 0.82
C ARG A 27 2.14 17.46 0.14
N VAL A 28 3.19 16.83 -0.37
CA VAL A 28 4.14 17.49 -1.29
C VAL A 28 3.31 18.10 -2.41
N LEU A 29 3.47 19.41 -2.62
CA LEU A 29 2.70 20.14 -3.62
C LEU A 29 3.00 19.53 -5.00
N LEU A 30 1.98 18.98 -5.64
CA LEU A 30 2.11 18.37 -6.96
C LEU A 30 2.23 19.49 -8.00
N THR A 31 3.37 19.62 -8.65
CA THR A 31 3.52 20.51 -9.80
C THR A 31 3.09 19.80 -11.08
N ALA A 32 2.72 20.57 -12.11
CA ALA A 32 2.43 20.03 -13.44
C ALA A 32 3.64 19.22 -13.97
N ASP A 33 4.86 19.69 -13.69
CA ASP A 33 6.10 19.02 -14.06
C ASP A 33 6.25 17.66 -13.40
N SER A 34 5.87 17.52 -12.11
CA SER A 34 5.86 16.23 -11.42
C SER A 34 4.89 15.25 -12.09
N VAL A 35 3.69 15.69 -12.49
CA VAL A 35 2.73 14.83 -13.18
C VAL A 35 3.26 14.36 -14.52
N VAL A 36 3.83 15.26 -15.33
CA VAL A 36 4.43 14.92 -16.63
C VAL A 36 5.58 13.91 -16.43
N LEU A 37 6.43 14.14 -15.43
CA LEU A 37 7.52 13.22 -15.08
C LEU A 37 7.00 11.83 -14.71
N TYR A 38 6.04 11.74 -13.79
CA TYR A 38 5.46 10.46 -13.38
C TYR A 38 4.73 9.77 -14.54
N GLN A 39 4.04 10.53 -15.39
CA GLN A 39 3.35 9.99 -16.56
C GLN A 39 4.33 9.37 -17.58
N ARG A 40 5.55 9.91 -17.72
CA ARG A 40 6.62 9.28 -18.54
C ARG A 40 7.03 7.92 -17.98
N HIS A 41 7.25 7.82 -16.67
CA HIS A 41 7.59 6.53 -16.02
C HIS A 41 6.44 5.52 -16.10
N ILE A 42 5.20 5.98 -15.98
CA ILE A 42 4.01 5.14 -16.20
C ILE A 42 4.01 4.60 -17.64
N GLY A 43 4.28 5.43 -18.64
CA GLY A 43 4.33 5.04 -20.05
C GLY A 43 5.45 4.07 -20.42
N GLN A 44 6.45 3.88 -19.55
CA GLN A 44 7.50 2.86 -19.71
C GLN A 44 7.03 1.45 -19.33
N THR A 45 5.81 1.31 -18.82
CA THR A 45 5.24 0.04 -18.37
C THR A 45 4.07 -0.40 -19.27
N PRO A 46 3.80 -1.71 -19.46
CA PRO A 46 2.78 -2.18 -20.40
C PRO A 46 1.36 -1.71 -20.05
N GLY A 47 0.58 -1.30 -21.05
CA GLY A 47 -0.81 -0.84 -20.89
C GLY A 47 -0.96 0.69 -20.83
N VAL A 48 -2.19 1.18 -20.75
CA VAL A 48 -2.49 2.62 -20.84
C VAL A 48 -3.04 3.12 -19.51
N TYR A 49 -2.19 3.77 -18.72
CA TYR A 49 -2.51 4.27 -17.40
C TYR A 49 -2.34 5.79 -17.33
N ARG A 50 -3.10 6.41 -16.45
CA ARG A 50 -2.97 7.82 -16.06
C ARG A 50 -2.50 7.92 -14.62
N TYR A 51 -1.74 8.96 -14.30
CA TYR A 51 -1.42 9.32 -12.93
C TYR A 51 -2.69 9.41 -12.06
N PHE A 52 -2.62 8.87 -10.84
CA PHE A 52 -3.71 8.99 -9.85
C PHE A 52 -3.23 9.65 -8.55
N ARG A 53 -2.23 9.07 -7.87
CA ARG A 53 -1.64 9.64 -6.65
C ARG A 53 -0.14 9.32 -6.56
N HIS A 54 0.58 10.06 -5.74
CA HIS A 54 1.93 9.70 -5.33
C HIS A 54 2.15 9.92 -3.83
N PHE A 55 3.20 9.30 -3.31
CA PHE A 55 3.70 9.44 -1.95
C PHE A 55 5.22 9.54 -2.00
N VAL A 56 5.80 10.33 -1.10
CA VAL A 56 7.24 10.62 -1.07
C VAL A 56 7.85 10.12 0.23
N GLY A 57 8.93 9.36 0.14
CA GLY A 57 9.65 8.86 1.31
C GLY A 57 10.74 7.90 0.87
N ASP A 58 11.72 7.66 1.73
CA ASP A 58 12.81 6.71 1.49
C ASP A 58 12.24 5.28 1.45
N VAL A 59 12.21 4.64 0.27
CA VAL A 59 11.64 3.28 0.13
C VAL A 59 12.71 2.20 0.06
N ASN A 60 13.98 2.55 -0.14
CA ASN A 60 15.09 1.60 -0.25
C ASN A 60 16.15 1.78 0.86
N ASN A 61 15.86 2.59 1.87
CA ASN A 61 16.73 2.90 3.01
C ASN A 61 18.09 3.50 2.60
N ASP A 62 18.13 4.28 1.52
CA ASP A 62 19.34 4.95 1.03
C ASP A 62 19.47 6.42 1.50
N LYS A 63 18.54 6.87 2.35
CA LYS A 63 18.40 8.22 2.91
C LYS A 63 18.04 9.30 1.88
N ARG A 64 17.66 8.92 0.66
CA ARG A 64 17.06 9.84 -0.32
C ARG A 64 15.55 9.59 -0.35
N PRO A 65 14.74 10.66 -0.46
CA PRO A 65 13.31 10.49 -0.63
C PRO A 65 13.04 9.87 -2.01
N ASP A 66 12.31 8.77 -2.07
CA ASP A 66 11.83 8.14 -3.31
C ASP A 66 10.35 8.43 -3.54
N ILE A 67 9.80 7.96 -4.67
CA ILE A 67 8.40 8.19 -5.04
C ILE A 67 7.67 6.87 -5.24
N VAL A 68 6.55 6.71 -4.53
CA VAL A 68 5.56 5.66 -4.80
C VAL A 68 4.45 6.28 -5.64
N VAL A 69 4.32 5.85 -6.89
CA VAL A 69 3.26 6.33 -7.81
C VAL A 69 2.15 5.29 -7.89
N ILE A 70 0.91 5.72 -7.77
CA ILE A 70 -0.27 4.93 -8.10
C ILE A 70 -0.85 5.50 -9.39
N ALA A 71 -0.96 4.65 -10.40
CA ALA A 71 -1.54 4.96 -11.69
C ALA A 71 -2.85 4.16 -11.85
N GLN A 72 -3.84 4.77 -12.48
CA GLN A 72 -5.11 4.14 -12.78
C GLN A 72 -5.17 3.81 -14.27
N ASN A 73 -5.63 2.61 -14.60
CA ASN A 73 -5.87 2.23 -15.98
C ASN A 73 -6.93 3.15 -16.61
N THR A 74 -6.74 3.49 -17.88
CA THR A 74 -7.69 4.31 -18.65
C THR A 74 -8.76 3.47 -19.34
N GLN A 75 -8.54 2.17 -19.42
CA GLN A 75 -9.45 1.20 -20.03
C GLN A 75 -9.89 0.19 -18.96
N GLN A 76 -11.19 -0.08 -18.90
CA GLN A 76 -11.71 -1.13 -18.04
C GLN A 76 -11.26 -2.49 -18.61
N ARG A 77 -10.63 -3.34 -17.77
CA ARG A 77 -10.25 -4.69 -18.19
C ARG A 77 -11.46 -5.63 -18.18
N PRO A 78 -11.44 -6.74 -18.93
CA PRO A 78 -12.56 -7.70 -18.94
C PRO A 78 -12.95 -8.25 -17.56
N ASP A 79 -11.98 -8.37 -16.66
CA ASP A 79 -12.12 -8.84 -15.28
C ASP A 79 -12.43 -7.73 -14.26
N ASP A 80 -12.37 -6.46 -14.67
CA ASP A 80 -12.70 -5.35 -13.79
C ASP A 80 -14.22 -5.25 -13.59
N PRO A 81 -14.71 -5.00 -12.37
CA PRO A 81 -16.12 -4.71 -12.14
C PRO A 81 -16.54 -3.44 -12.90
N LYS A 82 -17.83 -3.34 -13.28
CA LYS A 82 -18.34 -2.20 -14.07
C LYS A 82 -17.98 -0.84 -13.46
N GLY A 83 -17.20 -0.05 -14.20
CA GLY A 83 -16.72 1.27 -13.78
C GLY A 83 -15.53 1.26 -12.81
N GLY A 84 -15.02 0.07 -12.48
CA GLY A 84 -13.77 -0.13 -11.78
C GLY A 84 -12.62 -0.11 -12.77
N PHE A 85 -11.59 0.68 -12.48
CA PHE A 85 -10.37 0.70 -13.27
C PHE A 85 -9.24 0.15 -12.43
N SER A 86 -8.56 -0.89 -12.92
CA SER A 86 -7.39 -1.47 -12.27
C SER A 86 -6.31 -0.43 -11.99
N ARG A 87 -5.47 -0.67 -10.98
CA ARG A 87 -4.40 0.24 -10.59
C ARG A 87 -3.04 -0.43 -10.60
N ARG A 88 -2.04 0.33 -11.01
CA ARG A 88 -0.62 -0.03 -10.94
C ARG A 88 0.05 0.82 -9.88
N VAL A 89 0.88 0.18 -9.06
CA VAL A 89 1.82 0.86 -8.19
C VAL A 89 3.20 0.79 -8.82
N LEU A 90 3.94 1.89 -8.84
CA LEU A 90 5.33 1.96 -9.27
C LEU A 90 6.17 2.47 -8.10
N LEU A 91 7.32 1.84 -7.88
CA LEU A 91 8.37 2.38 -7.00
C LEU A 91 9.42 3.07 -7.89
N LEU A 92 9.54 4.39 -7.76
CA LEU A 92 10.51 5.20 -8.49
C LEU A 92 11.60 5.63 -7.53
N LEU A 93 12.84 5.21 -7.80
CA LEU A 93 13.99 5.52 -6.95
C LEU A 93 14.73 6.74 -7.45
N HIS A 94 15.05 7.67 -6.55
CA HIS A 94 15.98 8.74 -6.86
C HIS A 94 17.40 8.20 -6.98
N GLN A 95 18.01 8.43 -8.13
CA GLN A 95 19.38 8.05 -8.42
C GLN A 95 20.34 9.15 -7.95
N PRO A 96 21.62 8.83 -7.66
CA PRO A 96 22.62 9.83 -7.27
C PRO A 96 22.83 10.96 -8.27
N ASN A 97 22.51 10.73 -9.56
CA ASN A 97 22.58 11.74 -10.62
C ASN A 97 21.34 12.66 -10.68
N GLY A 98 20.42 12.57 -9.71
CA GLY A 98 19.21 13.36 -9.62
C GLY A 98 18.04 12.86 -10.49
N GLN A 99 18.21 11.78 -11.25
CA GLN A 99 17.13 11.22 -12.08
C GLN A 99 16.30 10.20 -11.31
N LEU A 100 15.04 10.04 -11.71
CA LEU A 100 14.19 8.93 -11.24
C LEU A 100 14.40 7.68 -12.10
N ARG A 101 14.38 6.52 -11.46
CA ARG A 101 14.37 5.22 -12.13
C ARG A 101 13.18 4.41 -11.65
N THR A 102 12.38 3.86 -12.57
CA THR A 102 11.38 2.84 -12.22
C THR A 102 12.10 1.58 -11.74
N ALA A 103 11.99 1.25 -10.45
CA ALA A 103 12.61 0.07 -9.88
C ALA A 103 11.75 -1.18 -10.08
N VAL A 104 10.46 -1.07 -9.78
CA VAL A 104 9.51 -2.17 -9.87
C VAL A 104 8.08 -1.63 -9.97
N TYR A 105 7.16 -2.44 -10.48
CA TYR A 105 5.73 -2.15 -10.45
C TYR A 105 4.89 -3.36 -10.03
N ASN A 106 3.68 -3.11 -9.55
CA ASN A 106 2.70 -4.15 -9.19
C ASN A 106 1.28 -3.74 -9.63
N ASP A 107 0.56 -4.64 -10.30
CA ASP A 107 -0.79 -4.42 -10.86
C ASP A 107 -1.95 -4.94 -10.00
N GLN A 108 -1.67 -5.54 -8.84
CA GLN A 108 -2.61 -6.34 -8.05
C GLN A 108 -2.67 -5.91 -6.57
N LEU A 109 -1.78 -5.02 -6.13
CA LEU A 109 -1.63 -4.58 -4.75
C LEU A 109 -2.73 -3.59 -4.35
N VAL A 110 -3.05 -2.65 -5.24
CA VAL A 110 -4.10 -1.66 -5.00
C VAL A 110 -5.30 -2.03 -5.85
N ALA A 111 -6.41 -2.31 -5.17
CA ALA A 111 -7.67 -2.68 -5.83
C ALA A 111 -8.24 -1.53 -6.68
N CYS A 112 -9.12 -1.90 -7.62
CA CYS A 112 -9.73 -0.96 -8.56
C CYS A 112 -10.53 0.14 -7.86
N SER A 113 -10.79 1.24 -8.56
CA SER A 113 -11.47 2.45 -8.04
C SER A 113 -12.88 2.23 -7.47
N THR A 114 -13.51 1.08 -7.74
CA THR A 114 -14.86 0.74 -7.25
C THR A 114 -14.89 -0.61 -6.53
N CYS A 115 -13.72 -1.16 -6.20
CA CYS A 115 -13.56 -2.50 -5.63
C CYS A 115 -13.69 -2.53 -4.09
N GLY A 116 -14.19 -1.46 -3.46
CA GLY A 116 -14.35 -1.39 -2.00
C GLY A 116 -15.42 -2.28 -1.42
N GLY A 117 -16.21 -2.96 -2.25
CA GLY A 117 -17.40 -3.69 -1.81
C GLY A 117 -18.61 -2.77 -1.65
N GLY A 118 -19.78 -3.37 -1.39
CA GLY A 118 -21.03 -2.60 -1.35
C GLY A 118 -21.68 -2.41 -2.72
N ASN A 119 -22.93 -1.95 -2.70
CA ASN A 119 -23.60 -1.33 -3.85
C ASN A 119 -22.99 0.03 -4.22
N SER A 120 -22.11 0.54 -3.36
CA SER A 120 -21.69 1.93 -3.30
C SER A 120 -20.45 2.23 -4.14
N ARG A 121 -19.88 1.24 -4.85
CA ARG A 121 -18.74 1.43 -5.79
C ARG A 121 -17.64 2.32 -5.18
N GLN A 122 -17.32 2.09 -3.92
CA GLN A 122 -16.38 2.93 -3.18
C GLN A 122 -14.94 2.56 -3.57
N ASP A 123 -14.08 3.58 -3.57
CA ASP A 123 -12.65 3.40 -3.70
C ASP A 123 -12.10 2.77 -2.40
N PRO A 124 -11.55 1.55 -2.45
CA PRO A 124 -10.98 0.92 -1.26
C PRO A 124 -9.67 1.57 -0.82
N PHE A 125 -8.97 2.29 -1.70
CA PHE A 125 -7.61 2.74 -1.42
C PHE A 125 -7.60 3.98 -0.53
N THR A 126 -7.00 3.85 0.65
CA THR A 126 -6.90 4.94 1.62
C THR A 126 -5.61 5.72 1.42
N ARG A 127 -4.46 5.08 1.63
CA ARG A 127 -3.13 5.73 1.59
C ARG A 127 -1.99 4.73 1.52
N VAL A 128 -0.80 5.25 1.26
CA VAL A 128 0.48 4.60 1.53
C VAL A 128 1.11 5.24 2.76
N THR A 129 1.82 4.47 3.56
CA THR A 129 2.72 4.97 4.62
C THR A 129 4.12 4.43 4.40
N ILE A 130 5.12 5.29 4.54
CA ILE A 130 6.55 4.96 4.41
C ILE A 130 7.20 5.25 5.76
N ASN A 131 7.81 4.24 6.39
CA ASN A 131 8.45 4.38 7.69
C ASN A 131 9.70 3.49 7.78
N GLY A 132 10.88 4.12 7.74
CA GLY A 132 12.14 3.39 7.64
C GLY A 132 12.16 2.52 6.39
N ASN A 133 12.52 1.24 6.52
CA ASN A 133 12.52 0.30 5.40
C ASN A 133 11.15 -0.36 5.13
N PHE A 134 10.07 0.13 5.74
CA PHE A 134 8.72 -0.40 5.58
C PHE A 134 7.84 0.48 4.70
N LEU A 135 7.13 -0.17 3.78
CA LEU A 135 6.19 0.42 2.85
C LEU A 135 4.83 -0.27 3.02
N SER A 136 3.83 0.43 3.57
CA SER A 136 2.51 -0.15 3.82
C SER A 136 1.42 0.48 2.96
N PHE A 137 0.56 -0.36 2.40
CA PHE A 137 -0.61 0.03 1.61
C PHE A 137 -1.87 -0.23 2.43
N ILE A 138 -2.65 0.82 2.65
CA ILE A 138 -3.85 0.77 3.49
C ILE A 138 -5.08 0.88 2.60
N SER A 139 -5.97 -0.09 2.75
CA SER A 139 -7.25 -0.13 2.06
C SER A 139 -8.38 -0.51 3.02
N THR A 140 -9.62 -0.20 2.64
CA THR A 140 -10.82 -0.58 3.39
C THR A 140 -11.82 -1.23 2.44
N VAL A 141 -12.17 -2.49 2.71
CA VAL A 141 -13.03 -3.31 1.86
C VAL A 141 -14.21 -3.93 2.63
N GLY A 142 -15.37 -4.09 2.01
CA GLY A 142 -16.54 -4.76 2.58
C GLY A 142 -17.88 -4.12 2.22
N PHE A 143 -18.97 -4.89 2.34
CA PHE A 143 -20.33 -4.47 1.99
C PHE A 143 -21.13 -3.91 3.19
N GLY A 144 -20.84 -4.38 4.41
CA GLY A 144 -21.45 -3.93 5.66
C GLY A 144 -20.38 -3.61 6.70
N GLU A 145 -20.03 -4.60 7.55
CA GLU A 145 -18.79 -4.55 8.32
C GLU A 145 -17.61 -4.46 7.32
N LYS A 146 -16.88 -3.35 7.39
CA LYS A 146 -15.69 -3.13 6.55
C LYS A 146 -14.50 -3.81 7.21
N THR A 147 -13.44 -4.01 6.44
CA THR A 147 -12.18 -4.54 6.93
C THR A 147 -11.09 -3.62 6.43
N MET A 148 -10.39 -2.98 7.36
CA MET A 148 -9.15 -2.31 7.05
C MET A 148 -8.09 -3.38 6.79
N GLN A 149 -7.43 -3.27 5.66
CA GLN A 149 -6.33 -4.12 5.25
C GLN A 149 -5.07 -3.28 5.14
N ILE A 150 -4.00 -3.74 5.78
CA ILE A 150 -2.67 -3.16 5.71
C ILE A 150 -1.74 -4.23 5.14
N VAL A 151 -1.17 -3.95 3.97
CA VAL A 151 -0.15 -4.82 3.34
C VAL A 151 1.18 -4.12 3.45
N THR A 152 2.13 -4.69 4.18
CA THR A 152 3.45 -4.08 4.39
C THR A 152 4.51 -4.86 3.65
N PHE A 153 5.33 -4.14 2.91
CA PHE A 153 6.59 -4.64 2.35
C PHE A 153 7.75 -4.05 3.13
N GLN A 154 8.83 -4.81 3.20
CA GLN A 154 10.10 -4.37 3.77
C GLN A 154 11.19 -4.45 2.72
N PHE A 155 11.98 -3.39 2.57
CA PHE A 155 13.20 -3.45 1.76
C PHE A 155 14.30 -4.20 2.51
N ASP A 156 14.88 -5.21 1.87
CA ASP A 156 16.01 -5.98 2.40
C ASP A 156 17.31 -5.56 1.70
N PRO A 157 18.23 -4.82 2.37
CA PRO A 157 19.47 -4.38 1.75
C PRO A 157 20.45 -5.53 1.46
N LYS A 158 20.27 -6.70 2.09
CA LYS A 158 21.09 -7.90 1.82
C LYS A 158 20.59 -8.66 0.60
N ARG A 159 19.30 -8.52 0.27
CA ARG A 159 18.63 -9.09 -0.90
C ARG A 159 17.82 -7.98 -1.57
N PRO A 160 18.48 -7.05 -2.30
CA PRO A 160 17.95 -5.74 -2.68
C PRO A 160 16.61 -5.81 -3.43
N ASP A 161 15.53 -5.85 -2.67
CA ASP A 161 14.16 -6.01 -3.14
C ASP A 161 13.18 -5.72 -1.99
N TRP A 162 11.91 -5.55 -2.31
CA TRP A 162 10.81 -5.34 -1.37
C TRP A 162 10.06 -6.64 -1.16
N TRP A 163 10.19 -7.19 0.04
CA TRP A 163 9.60 -8.46 0.42
C TRP A 163 8.36 -8.23 1.27
N LEU A 164 7.30 -9.01 1.05
CA LEU A 164 6.11 -8.98 1.88
C LEU A 164 6.51 -9.28 3.34
N HIS A 165 6.26 -8.32 4.22
CA HIS A 165 6.59 -8.40 5.63
C HIS A 165 5.39 -8.92 6.42
N ASP A 166 4.26 -8.24 6.29
CA ASP A 166 3.02 -8.63 6.95
C ASP A 166 1.78 -8.21 6.17
N VAL A 167 0.67 -8.85 6.55
CA VAL A 167 -0.66 -8.42 6.17
C VAL A 167 -1.53 -8.41 7.40
N VAL A 168 -2.07 -7.25 7.75
CA VAL A 168 -2.95 -7.06 8.91
C VAL A 168 -4.37 -6.76 8.43
N LEU A 169 -5.34 -7.45 9.04
CA LEU A 169 -6.76 -7.30 8.76
C LEU A 169 -7.48 -6.89 10.05
N GLN A 170 -8.19 -5.76 10.02
CA GLN A 170 -8.97 -5.26 11.14
C GLN A 170 -10.43 -5.03 10.72
N PRO A 171 -11.36 -5.88 11.16
CA PRO A 171 -12.79 -5.65 10.94
C PRO A 171 -13.30 -4.43 11.71
N MET A 172 -14.07 -3.58 11.04
CA MET A 172 -14.57 -2.29 11.51
C MET A 172 -16.02 -2.09 11.07
N ALA A 173 -16.87 -1.68 12.01
CA ALA A 173 -18.26 -1.29 11.74
C ALA A 173 -18.41 0.23 11.85
N PHE A 174 -19.15 0.80 10.92
CA PHE A 174 -19.42 2.24 10.86
C PHE A 174 -20.93 2.47 10.93
N ASP A 175 -21.36 3.58 11.53
CA ASP A 175 -22.75 4.02 11.43
C ASP A 175 -23.05 4.66 10.06
N ALA A 176 -24.31 5.09 9.88
CA ALA A 176 -24.75 5.73 8.64
C ALA A 176 -24.02 7.06 8.34
N SER A 177 -23.44 7.72 9.36
CA SER A 177 -22.63 8.93 9.18
C SER A 177 -21.18 8.63 8.79
N GLY A 178 -20.78 7.36 8.79
CA GLY A 178 -19.41 6.93 8.53
C GLY A 178 -18.50 6.99 9.76
N LYS A 179 -19.06 7.18 10.97
CA LYS A 179 -18.29 7.14 12.21
C LYS A 179 -18.07 5.69 12.66
N LEU A 180 -16.84 5.38 13.09
CA LEU A 180 -16.50 4.07 13.65
C LEU A 180 -17.31 3.81 14.93
N THR A 181 -18.06 2.70 14.96
CA THR A 181 -18.88 2.31 16.10
C THR A 181 -18.34 1.09 16.82
N LYS A 182 -17.75 0.14 16.07
CA LYS A 182 -17.13 -1.08 16.64
C LYS A 182 -15.91 -1.49 15.82
N SER A 183 -14.93 -2.11 16.47
CA SER A 183 -13.81 -2.79 15.80
C SER A 183 -13.51 -4.11 16.48
N LYS A 184 -13.20 -5.14 15.70
CA LYS A 184 -12.66 -6.40 16.23
C LYS A 184 -11.13 -6.29 16.32
N PRO A 185 -10.46 -7.13 17.14
CA PRO A 185 -9.01 -7.19 17.17
C PRO A 185 -8.44 -7.40 15.76
N ALA A 186 -7.33 -6.70 15.48
CA ALA A 186 -6.59 -6.92 14.25
C ALA A 186 -6.00 -8.34 14.26
N ARG A 187 -5.96 -8.98 13.10
CA ARG A 187 -5.28 -10.27 12.90
C ARG A 187 -4.22 -10.15 11.83
N THR A 188 -3.07 -10.75 12.05
CA THR A 188 -2.04 -10.91 11.03
C THR A 188 -2.32 -12.19 10.24
N VAL A 189 -2.24 -12.12 8.91
CA VAL A 189 -2.36 -13.29 8.04
C VAL A 189 -1.12 -14.17 8.22
N ASP A 190 -1.29 -15.47 8.37
CA ASP A 190 -0.16 -16.41 8.34
C ASP A 190 0.41 -16.47 6.92
N LEU A 191 1.63 -15.97 6.76
CA LEU A 191 2.31 -15.90 5.47
C LEU A 191 3.09 -17.19 5.14
N LYS A 192 3.30 -18.10 6.09
CA LYS A 192 4.09 -19.33 5.88
C LYS A 192 3.64 -20.15 4.67
N PRO A 193 2.33 -20.34 4.39
CA PRO A 193 1.89 -21.12 3.23
C PRO A 193 2.26 -20.50 1.88
N PHE A 194 2.58 -19.21 1.83
CA PHE A 194 2.86 -18.47 0.60
C PHE A 194 4.36 -18.29 0.33
N GLY A 195 5.22 -18.68 1.29
CA GLY A 195 6.66 -18.49 1.19
C GLY A 195 7.06 -17.01 1.15
N GLU A 196 8.20 -16.72 0.51
CA GLU A 196 8.66 -15.36 0.30
C GLU A 196 7.94 -14.74 -0.91
N VAL A 197 7.25 -13.63 -0.68
CA VAL A 197 6.50 -12.92 -1.74
C VAL A 197 7.16 -11.58 -2.01
N ARG A 198 7.52 -11.31 -3.26
CA ARG A 198 8.07 -10.01 -3.67
C ARG A 198 6.97 -9.00 -3.93
N PHE A 199 7.32 -7.73 -3.87
CA PHE A 199 6.43 -6.65 -4.25
C PHE A 199 5.90 -6.82 -5.67
N GLU A 200 6.72 -7.18 -6.66
CA GLU A 200 6.26 -7.35 -8.05
C GLU A 200 5.23 -8.48 -8.23
N THR A 201 5.35 -9.56 -7.45
CA THR A 201 4.53 -10.77 -7.61
C THR A 201 3.36 -10.85 -6.64
N TYR A 202 3.27 -9.94 -5.65
CA TYR A 202 2.16 -9.90 -4.71
C TYR A 202 0.81 -9.83 -5.43
N THR A 203 -0.15 -10.63 -4.96
CA THR A 203 -1.56 -10.51 -5.36
C THR A 203 -2.46 -10.57 -4.13
N SER A 204 -3.62 -9.91 -4.19
CA SER A 204 -4.62 -9.99 -3.13
C SER A 204 -5.24 -11.38 -2.95
N LYS A 205 -4.92 -12.35 -3.81
CA LYS A 205 -5.38 -13.75 -3.70
C LYS A 205 -4.76 -14.50 -2.52
N ILE A 206 -3.66 -13.99 -1.95
CA ILE A 206 -3.07 -14.55 -0.72
C ILE A 206 -3.93 -14.25 0.51
N LEU A 207 -4.88 -13.32 0.40
CA LEU A 207 -5.78 -12.99 1.49
C LEU A 207 -6.80 -14.10 1.67
N PRO A 208 -7.14 -14.47 2.91
CA PRO A 208 -8.20 -15.43 3.17
C PRO A 208 -9.50 -14.95 2.55
N LYS A 209 -10.15 -15.81 1.75
CA LYS A 209 -11.53 -15.57 1.31
C LYS A 209 -12.43 -15.68 2.55
N LYS A 210 -13.32 -14.70 2.73
CA LYS A 210 -14.37 -14.76 3.75
C LYS A 210 -15.42 -15.80 3.37
#